data_AF-A0A970V408-F1
#
_entry.id   AF-A0A970V408-F1
#
_cell.length_a   1.000
_cell.length_b   1.000
_cell.length_c   1.000
_cell.angle_alpha   90.00
_cell.angle_beta   90.00
_cell.angle_gamma   90.00
#
_symmetry.space_group_name_H-M   'P 1'
#
loop_
_entity.id
_entity.type
_entity.pdbx_description
1 polymer ?
#
loop_
_entity_poly.entity_id
_entity_poly.type
_entity_poly.pdbx_seq_one_letter_code
_entity_poly.pdbx_strand_id
1 'polypeptide(L)' 'MEENPKLYDRIYAMVRLIPPGRVTTYGRIAELVGGCTARMVGYAMAAL' A
#
# COMPACT_ATOMS: atom_id res chain seq x y z
N MET A 1 -12.80 -7.55 -12.58
CA MET A 1 -12.56 -6.83 -11.32
C MET A 1 -11.80 -5.58 -11.72
N GLU A 2 -12.38 -4.39 -11.59
CA GLU A 2 -11.61 -3.15 -11.77
C GLU A 2 -10.60 -3.07 -10.62
N GLU A 3 -9.42 -3.66 -10.81
CA GLU A 3 -8.25 -3.26 -10.04
C GLU A 3 -8.06 -1.78 -10.37
N ASN A 4 -8.44 -0.92 -9.44
CA ASN A 4 -8.34 0.52 -9.63
C ASN A 4 -6.83 0.84 -9.60
N PRO A 5 -6.15 1.03 -10.75
CA PRO A 5 -4.70 1.21 -10.77
C PRO A 5 -4.28 2.38 -9.88
N LYS A 6 -5.17 3.38 -9.78
CA LYS A 6 -5.07 4.54 -8.90
C LYS A 6 -4.90 4.20 -7.41
N LEU A 7 -5.43 3.07 -6.93
CA LEU A 7 -5.26 2.66 -5.53
C LEU A 7 -3.88 2.03 -5.30
N TYR A 8 -3.44 1.14 -6.19
CA TYR A 8 -2.13 0.51 -6.09
C TYR A 8 -1.01 1.53 -6.26
N ASP A 9 -1.15 2.48 -7.18
CA ASP A 9 -0.22 3.60 -7.35
C ASP A 9 -0.06 4.41 -6.06
N ARG A 10 -1.16 4.67 -5.34
CA ARG A 10 -1.12 5.38 -4.05
C ARG A 10 -0.44 4.55 -2.97
N ILE A 11 -0.67 3.23 -2.94
CA ILE A 11 0.03 2.32 -2.02
C ILE A 11 1.53 2.34 -2.30
N TYR A 12 1.94 2.21 -3.56
CA TYR A 12 3.34 2.23 -3.96
C TYR A 12 4.02 3.57 -3.67
N ALA A 13 3.33 4.68 -3.94
CA ALA A 13 3.82 6.01 -3.59
C ALA A 13 4.06 6.14 -2.07
N MET A 14 3.15 5.62 -1.24
CA MET A 14 3.31 5.65 0.22
C MET A 14 4.45 4.75 0.71
N VAL A 15 4.60 3.54 0.16
CA VAL A 15 5.67 2.61 0.53
C VAL A 15 7.05 3.18 0.17
N ARG A 16 7.16 3.91 -0.95
CA ARG A 16 8.41 4.58 -1.37
C ARG A 16 8.88 5.69 -0.41
N LEU A 17 8.02 6.18 0.47
CA LEU A 17 8.39 7.18 1.49
C LEU A 17 9.06 6.57 2.72
N ILE A 18 9.07 5.24 2.86
CA ILE A 18 9.69 4.57 4.01
C ILE A 18 11.21 4.71 3.91
N PRO A 19 11.87 5.37 4.87
CA PRO A 19 13.32 5.57 4.81
C PRO A 19 14.08 4.24 5.05
N PRO A 20 15.33 4.13 4.56
CA PRO A 20 16.13 2.93 4.73
C PRO A 20 16.34 2.59 6.22
N GLY A 21 16.27 1.30 6.55
CA GLY A 21 16.39 0.82 7.93
C GLY A 21 15.13 1.00 8.79
N ARG A 22 14.03 1.51 8.22
CA ARG A 22 12.71 1.52 8.87
C ARG A 22 11.77 0.54 8.18
N VAL A 23 10.78 0.08 8.95
CA VAL A 23 9.70 -0.78 8.47
C VAL A 23 8.36 -0.20 8.91
N THR A 24 7.30 -0.56 8.20
CA THR A 24 5.91 -0.25 8.57
C THR A 24 5.05 -1.48 8.35
N THR A 25 3.80 -1.45 8.81
CA THR A 25 2.86 -2.55 8.65
C THR A 25 1.83 -2.23 7.56
N TYR A 26 1.28 -3.26 6.93
CA TYR A 26 0.22 -3.10 5.92
C TYR A 26 -1.03 -2.42 6.48
N GLY A 27 -1.35 -2.65 7.76
CA GLY A 27 -2.45 -1.95 8.44
C GLY A 27 -2.21 -0.44 8.48
N ARG A 28 -1.00 -0.03 8.86
CA ARG A 28 -0.66 1.40 8.92
C ARG A 28 -0.64 2.07 7.54
N ILE A 29 -0.16 1.37 6.52
CA ILE A 29 -0.25 1.87 5.14
C ILE A 29 -1.71 2.03 4.72
N ALA A 30 -2.58 1.05 5.03
CA ALA A 30 -3.99 1.09 4.68
C ALA A 30 -4.74 2.25 5.36
N GLU A 31 -4.46 2.51 6.63
CA GLU A 31 -4.99 3.66 7.38
C GLU A 31 -4.56 4.99 6.76
N LEU A 32 -3.29 5.11 6.35
CA LEU A 32 -2.74 6.34 5.77
C LEU A 32 -3.22 6.60 4.33
N VAL A 33 -3.32 5.54 3.51
CA VAL A 33 -3.83 5.64 2.13
C VAL A 33 -5.34 5.90 2.12
N GLY A 34 -6.07 5.26 3.04
CA GLY A 34 -7.51 5.31 3.15
C GLY A 34 -8.22 4.50 2.05
N GLY A 35 -9.42 3.99 2.35
CA GLY A 35 -10.25 3.28 1.36
C GLY A 35 -9.70 1.92 0.90
N CYS A 36 -8.76 1.34 1.64
CA CYS A 36 -8.25 -0.01 1.40
C CYS A 36 -8.02 -0.74 2.72
N THR A 37 -7.92 -2.06 2.64
CA THR A 37 -7.61 -2.91 3.80
C THR A 37 -6.15 -3.31 3.79
N ALA A 38 -5.62 -3.69 4.95
CA ALA A 38 -4.26 -4.23 5.07
C ALA A 38 -4.02 -5.41 4.10
N ARG A 39 -5.05 -6.24 3.87
CA ARG A 39 -4.98 -7.36 2.92
C ARG A 39 -4.82 -6.88 1.48
N MET A 40 -5.53 -5.82 1.07
CA MET A 40 -5.38 -5.22 -0.26
C MET A 40 -3.97 -4.63 -0.47
N VAL A 41 -3.40 -4.00 0.56
CA VAL A 41 -2.01 -3.54 0.53
C VAL A 41 -1.05 -4.72 0.33
N GLY A 42 -1.29 -5.84 1.01
CA GLY A 42 -0.52 -7.07 0.80
C GLY A 42 -0.62 -7.60 -0.63
N TYR A 43 -1.83 -7.59 -1.22
CA TYR A 43 -2.00 -7.99 -2.63
C TYR A 43 -1.28 -7.04 -3.59
N ALA A 44 -1.35 -5.73 -3.38
CA ALA A 44 -0.62 -4.76 -4.18
C ALA A 44 0.89 -5.02 -4.11
N MET A 45 1.46 -5.22 -2.92
CA MET A 45 2.89 -5.51 -2.77
C MET A 45 3.30 -6.86 -3.36
N ALA A 46 2.41 -7.85 -3.43
CA ALA A 46 2.67 -9.15 -4.05
C ALA A 46 2.53 -9.13 -5.58
N ALA A 47 1.80 -8.15 -6.12
CA ALA A 47 1.58 -7.95 -7.55
C ALA A 47 2.55 -6.93 -8.19
N LEU A 48 3.46 -6.36 -7.39
CA LEU A 48 4.53 -5.45 -7.84
C LEU A 48 5.64 -6.22 -8.58
#